data_AF-K2S0Z7-F1
#
_entry.id   AF-K2S0Z7-F1
#
_cell.length_a   1.000
_cell.length_b   1.000
_cell.length_c   1.000
_cell.angle_alpha   90.00
_cell.angle_beta   90.00
_cell.angle_gamma   90.00
#
_symmetry.space_group_name_H-M   'P 1'
#
loop_
_entity.id
_entity.type
_entity.pdbx_description
1 polymer ?
#
loop_
_entity_poly.entity_id
_entity_poly.type
_entity_poly.pdbx_seq_one_letter_code
_entity_poly.pdbx_strand_id
1 'polypeptide(L)'
;MGDHLSNWFGARLGFEARLVYIGDGSRPVLGSMAPNGTSGLRKARLATRLRSFLPLLGHAPERLAFNDIAHYLVVTEESNDDVTSKLADGCHMDITKFRPNIVVKGASGPFVEDFWGELTFEGGPLMALTANCYRCQSITVDYNTGKPATDDRGMAWKKLNKYRRVDRGAKYSPVFGRYGYCFGPSLDWPNLTTFGVKS
;
A
#
# COMPACT_ATOMS: atom_id res chain seq x y z
N MET A 1 -18.21 1.71 19.79
CA MET A 1 -19.48 1.30 19.15
C MET A 1 -20.37 0.53 20.13
N GLY A 2 -20.59 1.06 21.35
CA GLY A 2 -21.29 0.36 22.44
C GLY A 2 -20.47 -0.74 23.11
N ASP A 3 -20.90 -1.16 24.32
CA ASP A 3 -20.17 -2.10 25.17
C ASP A 3 -20.30 -3.56 24.72
N HIS A 4 -21.38 -3.90 24.02
CA HIS A 4 -21.60 -5.27 23.52
C HIS A 4 -20.47 -5.74 22.59
N LEU A 5 -19.99 -4.87 21.69
CA LEU A 5 -18.86 -5.19 20.81
C LEU A 5 -17.56 -5.29 21.61
N SER A 6 -17.32 -4.37 22.54
CA SER A 6 -16.14 -4.40 23.40
C SER A 6 -16.07 -5.71 24.19
N ASN A 7 -17.17 -6.14 24.79
CA ASN A 7 -17.28 -7.41 25.52
C ASN A 7 -17.06 -8.61 24.58
N TRP A 8 -17.67 -8.59 23.38
CA TRP A 8 -17.52 -9.67 22.40
C TRP A 8 -16.08 -9.87 21.93
N PHE A 9 -15.36 -8.78 21.66
CA PHE A 9 -13.94 -8.81 21.28
C PHE A 9 -13.07 -9.19 22.47
N GLY A 10 -13.29 -8.59 23.64
CA GLY A 10 -12.49 -8.87 24.83
C GLY A 10 -12.55 -10.34 25.24
N ALA A 11 -13.73 -10.96 25.16
CA ALA A 11 -13.90 -12.39 25.43
C ALA A 11 -13.11 -13.29 24.46
N ARG A 12 -12.89 -12.86 23.21
CA ARG A 12 -12.17 -13.64 22.18
C ARG A 12 -10.67 -13.38 22.16
N LEU A 13 -10.27 -12.14 22.43
CA LEU A 13 -8.88 -11.71 22.39
C LEU A 13 -8.16 -11.95 23.73
N GLY A 14 -8.91 -12.08 24.83
CA GLY A 14 -8.35 -12.33 26.17
C GLY A 14 -7.83 -11.08 26.88
N PHE A 15 -8.17 -9.89 26.38
CA PHE A 15 -7.80 -8.59 26.97
C PHE A 15 -8.89 -7.53 26.68
N GLU A 16 -8.93 -6.42 27.43
CA GLU A 16 -9.90 -5.35 27.17
C GLU A 16 -9.70 -4.78 25.76
N ALA A 17 -10.72 -4.88 24.92
CA ALA A 17 -10.71 -4.38 23.56
C ALA A 17 -11.93 -3.49 23.32
N ARG A 18 -11.74 -2.40 22.58
CA ARG A 18 -12.81 -1.48 22.17
C ARG A 18 -12.79 -1.30 20.67
N LEU A 19 -13.94 -1.46 20.04
CA LEU A 19 -14.10 -1.18 18.62
C LEU A 19 -14.56 0.27 18.41
N VAL A 20 -13.73 1.04 17.70
CA VAL A 20 -13.92 2.46 17.42
C VAL A 20 -14.24 2.68 15.95
N TYR A 21 -15.11 3.67 15.69
CA TYR A 21 -15.42 4.17 14.35
C TYR A 21 -15.16 5.67 14.36
N ILE A 22 -14.36 6.15 13.41
CA ILE A 22 -13.84 7.52 13.43
C ILE A 22 -14.74 8.52 12.66
N GLY A 23 -15.77 8.02 11.96
CA GLY A 23 -16.62 8.85 11.10
C GLY A 23 -15.78 9.57 10.05
N ASP A 24 -15.98 10.88 9.92
CA ASP A 24 -15.23 11.76 9.02
C ASP A 24 -13.87 12.18 9.59
N GLY A 25 -13.53 11.71 10.79
CA GLY A 25 -12.25 12.00 11.43
C GLY A 25 -11.09 11.38 10.65
N SER A 26 -10.03 12.17 10.50
CA SER A 26 -8.83 11.79 9.76
C SER A 26 -7.62 12.54 10.30
N ARG A 27 -6.43 12.06 9.97
CA ARG A 27 -5.14 12.69 10.29
C ARG A 27 -4.36 13.04 9.03
N PRO A 28 -3.48 14.04 9.05
CA PRO A 28 -2.51 14.24 7.98
C PRO A 28 -1.60 13.02 7.80
N VAL A 29 -1.19 12.76 6.56
CA VAL A 29 -0.10 11.80 6.29
C VAL A 29 1.20 12.36 6.86
N LEU A 30 1.92 11.53 7.62
CA LEU A 30 3.22 11.90 8.19
C LEU A 30 4.35 11.54 7.22
N GLY A 31 5.41 12.35 7.22
CA GLY A 31 6.55 12.16 6.35
C GLY A 31 6.34 12.73 4.94
N SER A 32 7.16 12.28 3.99
CA SER A 32 7.24 12.87 2.64
C SER A 32 6.68 11.98 1.53
N MET A 33 5.86 10.97 1.87
CA MET A 33 5.33 10.00 0.91
C MET A 33 4.04 10.49 0.24
N ALA A 34 3.22 11.26 0.98
CA ALA A 34 2.06 11.94 0.42
C ALA A 34 2.51 13.09 -0.52
N PRO A 35 2.06 13.13 -1.78
CA PRO A 35 2.56 14.08 -2.77
C PRO A 35 2.17 15.54 -2.47
N ASN A 36 0.96 15.77 -1.93
CA ASN A 36 0.46 17.10 -1.61
C ASN A 36 0.63 17.49 -0.12
N GLY A 37 1.23 16.60 0.68
CA GLY A 37 1.69 16.90 2.03
C GLY A 37 2.82 17.94 2.05
N THR A 38 2.95 18.70 3.14
CA THR A 38 3.96 19.77 3.27
C THR A 38 5.38 19.28 3.01
N SER A 39 5.77 18.13 3.55
CA SER A 39 7.07 17.51 3.31
C SER A 39 7.22 16.89 1.92
N GLY A 40 6.13 16.41 1.32
CA GLY A 40 6.11 15.90 -0.05
C GLY A 40 6.37 17.02 -1.06
N LEU A 41 5.62 18.12 -0.96
CA LEU A 41 5.80 19.31 -1.79
C LEU A 41 7.22 19.88 -1.68
N ARG A 42 7.84 19.89 -0.49
CA ARG A 42 9.24 20.35 -0.34
C ARG A 42 10.24 19.52 -1.16
N LYS A 43 9.97 18.23 -1.37
CA LYS A 43 10.81 17.33 -2.18
C LYS A 43 10.40 17.27 -3.65
N ALA A 44 9.22 17.79 -3.99
CA ALA A 44 8.71 17.80 -5.35
C ALA A 44 9.50 18.76 -6.26
N ARG A 45 9.39 18.54 -7.57
CA ARG A 45 9.97 19.42 -8.59
C ARG A 45 9.41 20.85 -8.44
N LEU A 46 10.21 21.85 -8.80
CA LEU A 46 9.81 23.28 -8.69
C LEU A 46 8.48 23.56 -9.41
N ALA A 47 8.25 22.95 -10.57
CA ALA A 47 6.99 23.09 -11.30
C ALA A 47 5.77 22.59 -10.50
N THR A 48 5.87 21.43 -9.84
CA THR A 48 4.81 20.89 -8.97
C THR A 48 4.58 21.79 -7.76
N ARG A 49 5.65 22.32 -7.16
CA ARG A 49 5.56 23.28 -6.05
C ARG A 49 4.83 24.54 -6.46
N LEU A 50 5.22 25.16 -7.57
CA LEU A 50 4.58 26.36 -8.09
C LEU A 50 3.10 26.12 -8.42
N ARG A 51 2.76 24.98 -9.04
CA ARG A 51 1.36 24.59 -9.30
C ARG A 51 0.54 24.46 -8.02
N SER A 52 1.13 23.93 -6.95
CA SER A 52 0.42 23.74 -5.67
C SER A 52 -0.03 25.05 -5.00
N PHE A 53 0.62 26.19 -5.31
CA PHE A 53 0.23 27.51 -4.82
C PHE A 53 -0.88 28.17 -5.64
N LEU A 54 -1.27 27.61 -6.80
CA LEU A 54 -2.33 28.17 -7.63
C LEU A 54 -3.69 27.63 -7.14
N PRO A 55 -4.65 28.50 -6.77
CA PRO A 55 -5.89 28.11 -6.07
C PRO A 55 -6.80 27.12 -6.80
N LEU A 56 -6.64 26.95 -8.12
CA LEU A 56 -7.39 26.01 -8.97
C LEU A 56 -6.60 24.75 -9.38
N LEU A 57 -5.29 24.70 -9.10
CA LEU A 57 -4.41 23.60 -9.51
C LEU A 57 -3.74 22.90 -8.32
N GLY A 58 -3.84 23.46 -7.12
CA GLY A 58 -3.39 22.82 -5.89
C GLY A 58 -4.39 21.78 -5.39
N HIS A 59 -3.87 20.65 -4.91
CA HIS A 59 -4.69 19.65 -4.21
C HIS A 59 -4.54 19.82 -2.69
N ALA A 60 -5.62 19.53 -1.97
CA ALA A 60 -5.57 19.47 -0.52
C ALA A 60 -4.59 18.37 -0.05
N PRO A 61 -3.87 18.57 1.06
CA PRO A 61 -2.98 17.55 1.61
C PRO A 61 -3.72 16.24 1.92
N GLU A 62 -3.09 15.11 1.60
CA GLU A 62 -3.67 13.80 1.82
C GLU A 62 -3.87 13.51 3.31
N ARG A 63 -4.99 12.86 3.61
CA ARG A 63 -5.37 12.47 4.97
C ARG A 63 -5.66 10.97 5.03
N LEU A 64 -5.40 10.38 6.19
CA LEU A 64 -5.64 8.96 6.49
C LEU A 64 -6.58 8.83 7.67
N ALA A 65 -7.32 7.73 7.72
CA ALA A 65 -7.99 7.29 8.95
C ALA A 65 -7.04 6.36 9.73
N PHE A 66 -7.38 5.07 9.79
CA PHE A 66 -6.58 4.04 10.47
C PHE A 66 -5.49 3.40 9.60
N ASN A 67 -5.36 3.81 8.34
CA ASN A 67 -4.27 3.37 7.47
C ASN A 67 -2.91 3.80 8.05
N ASP A 68 -1.89 2.98 7.82
CA ASP A 68 -0.54 3.22 8.30
C ASP A 68 0.13 4.39 7.53
N ILE A 69 0.30 4.22 6.22
CA ILE A 69 1.14 5.12 5.41
C ILE A 69 0.39 5.78 4.24
N ALA A 70 -0.46 5.04 3.52
CA ALA A 70 -1.07 5.51 2.28
C ALA A 70 -2.55 5.11 2.15
N HIS A 71 -3.23 5.68 1.14
CA HIS A 71 -4.62 5.34 0.83
C HIS A 71 -4.74 3.91 0.32
N TYR A 72 -3.83 3.54 -0.60
CA TYR A 72 -3.85 2.26 -1.27
C TYR A 72 -2.48 1.59 -1.24
N LEU A 73 -2.50 0.25 -1.21
CA LEU A 73 -1.35 -0.59 -1.53
C LEU A 73 -1.63 -1.34 -2.83
N VAL A 74 -0.76 -1.12 -3.81
CA VAL A 74 -0.77 -1.79 -5.12
C VAL A 74 0.28 -2.88 -5.13
N VAL A 75 -0.08 -4.06 -5.64
CA VAL A 75 0.82 -5.20 -5.87
C VAL A 75 0.51 -5.82 -7.22
N THR A 76 1.39 -6.68 -7.72
CA THR A 76 1.17 -7.46 -8.94
C THR A 76 1.04 -8.96 -8.63
N GLU A 77 0.29 -9.69 -9.47
CA GLU A 77 0.26 -11.16 -9.42
C GLU A 77 1.65 -11.72 -9.71
N GLU A 78 2.38 -11.12 -10.66
CA GLU A 78 3.71 -11.55 -11.07
C GLU A 78 4.74 -11.44 -9.93
N SER A 79 4.66 -10.39 -9.10
CA SER A 79 5.44 -10.31 -7.86
C SER A 79 5.08 -11.41 -6.87
N ASN A 80 3.80 -11.72 -6.70
CA ASN A 80 3.36 -12.76 -5.78
C ASN A 80 3.78 -14.16 -6.26
N ASP A 81 3.79 -14.37 -7.58
CA ASP A 81 4.26 -15.59 -8.21
C ASP A 81 5.77 -15.78 -8.02
N ASP A 82 6.58 -14.71 -8.12
CA ASP A 82 8.00 -14.77 -7.75
C ASP A 82 8.17 -15.19 -6.29
N VAL A 83 7.42 -14.57 -5.36
CA VAL A 83 7.49 -14.95 -3.94
C VAL A 83 7.11 -16.41 -3.74
N THR A 84 6.04 -16.87 -4.39
CA THR A 84 5.60 -18.26 -4.37
C THR A 84 6.70 -19.20 -4.89
N SER A 85 7.39 -18.84 -5.98
CA SER A 85 8.48 -19.64 -6.55
C SER A 85 9.67 -19.83 -5.60
N LYS A 86 9.79 -18.99 -4.56
CA LYS A 86 10.84 -19.12 -3.54
C LYS A 86 10.41 -19.94 -2.34
N LEU A 87 9.14 -20.33 -2.25
CA LEU A 87 8.64 -21.22 -1.21
C LEU A 87 8.92 -22.69 -1.57
N ALA A 88 8.79 -23.57 -0.59
CA ALA A 88 8.90 -25.02 -0.79
C ALA A 88 7.77 -25.54 -1.70
N ASP A 89 8.01 -26.66 -2.37
CA ASP A 89 7.02 -27.30 -3.25
C ASP A 89 5.68 -27.52 -2.53
N GLY A 90 4.58 -27.21 -3.23
CA GLY A 90 3.23 -27.28 -2.68
C GLY A 90 2.83 -26.10 -1.78
N CYS A 91 3.74 -25.16 -1.47
CA CYS A 91 3.40 -23.91 -0.81
C CYS A 91 3.04 -22.82 -1.83
N HIS A 92 2.02 -22.03 -1.50
CA HIS A 92 1.63 -20.85 -2.28
C HIS A 92 1.60 -19.61 -1.37
N MET A 93 2.12 -18.49 -1.86
CA MET A 93 2.03 -17.22 -1.12
C MET A 93 0.64 -16.64 -1.29
N ASP A 94 -0.10 -16.54 -0.18
CA ASP A 94 -1.39 -15.88 -0.15
C ASP A 94 -1.20 -14.36 -0.23
N ILE A 95 -1.58 -13.78 -1.36
CA ILE A 95 -1.40 -12.36 -1.65
C ILE A 95 -2.15 -11.46 -0.65
N THR A 96 -3.23 -11.96 -0.03
CA THR A 96 -4.02 -11.21 0.96
C THR A 96 -3.21 -10.90 2.23
N LYS A 97 -2.16 -11.68 2.52
CA LYS A 97 -1.23 -11.44 3.63
C LYS A 97 -0.44 -10.14 3.47
N PHE A 98 -0.24 -9.68 2.23
CA PHE A 98 0.35 -8.37 1.97
C PHE A 98 -0.63 -7.21 2.23
N ARG A 99 -1.93 -7.51 2.39
CA ARG A 99 -3.03 -6.56 2.59
C ARG A 99 -3.12 -5.51 1.48
N PRO A 100 -3.01 -5.90 0.20
CA PRO A 100 -3.18 -4.95 -0.89
C PRO A 100 -4.63 -4.47 -0.96
N ASN A 101 -4.81 -3.27 -1.52
CA ASN A 101 -6.13 -2.82 -1.97
C ASN A 101 -6.35 -3.16 -3.45
N ILE A 102 -5.27 -3.17 -4.23
CA ILE A 102 -5.30 -3.40 -5.68
C ILE A 102 -4.25 -4.45 -6.02
N VAL A 103 -4.68 -5.48 -6.73
CA VAL A 103 -3.82 -6.50 -7.34
C VAL A 103 -3.91 -6.32 -8.86
N VAL A 104 -2.78 -6.04 -9.49
CA VAL A 104 -2.67 -5.87 -10.94
C VAL A 104 -2.17 -7.17 -11.57
N LYS A 105 -2.71 -7.52 -12.73
CA LYS A 105 -2.28 -8.67 -13.55
C LYS A 105 -1.82 -8.16 -14.91
N GLY A 106 -0.88 -8.87 -15.53
CA GLY A 106 -0.34 -8.54 -16.85
C GLY A 106 0.85 -7.58 -16.79
N ALA A 107 1.54 -7.53 -15.65
CA ALA A 107 2.76 -6.76 -15.52
C ALA A 107 3.89 -7.40 -16.34
N SER A 108 4.85 -6.60 -16.83
CA SER A 108 5.93 -7.10 -17.68
C SER A 108 6.93 -8.04 -16.98
N GLY A 109 6.86 -8.13 -15.65
CA GLY A 109 7.67 -9.02 -14.83
C GLY A 109 7.44 -8.81 -13.34
N PRO A 110 8.09 -9.60 -12.47
CA PRO A 110 7.97 -9.45 -11.03
C PRO A 110 8.61 -8.13 -10.58
N PHE A 111 7.95 -7.48 -9.62
CA PHE A 111 8.36 -6.25 -8.93
C PHE A 111 8.49 -5.02 -9.83
N VAL A 112 7.97 -5.04 -11.06
CA VAL A 112 8.00 -3.85 -11.92
C VAL A 112 7.18 -2.70 -11.34
N GLU A 113 6.22 -3.00 -10.46
CA GLU A 113 5.47 -1.99 -9.73
C GLU A 113 6.35 -1.10 -8.85
N ASP A 114 7.55 -1.54 -8.44
CA ASP A 114 8.51 -0.73 -7.68
C ASP A 114 8.90 0.57 -8.40
N PHE A 115 8.69 0.63 -9.72
CA PHE A 115 9.13 1.73 -10.57
C PHE A 115 7.98 2.58 -11.12
N TRP A 116 6.73 2.16 -10.91
CA TRP A 116 5.58 2.89 -11.45
C TRP A 116 5.44 4.26 -10.77
N GLY A 117 5.32 5.33 -11.56
CA GLY A 117 5.07 6.67 -11.05
C GLY A 117 3.59 6.94 -10.77
N GLU A 118 2.71 6.35 -11.57
CA GLU A 118 1.27 6.57 -11.51
C GLU A 118 0.49 5.36 -12.05
N LEU A 119 -0.75 5.23 -11.60
CA LEU A 119 -1.79 4.42 -12.24
C LEU A 119 -2.94 5.30 -12.66
N THR A 120 -3.46 5.02 -13.86
CA THR A 120 -4.67 5.61 -14.40
C THR A 120 -5.73 4.54 -14.53
N PHE A 121 -6.94 4.88 -14.12
CA PHE A 121 -8.11 4.02 -14.26
C PHE A 121 -9.01 4.64 -15.32
N GLU A 122 -9.56 3.83 -16.23
CA GLU A 122 -10.47 4.33 -17.25
C GLU A 122 -11.69 5.00 -16.59
N GLY A 123 -11.91 6.27 -16.89
CA GLY A 123 -12.95 7.10 -16.26
C GLY A 123 -12.78 7.28 -14.74
N GLY A 124 -11.61 6.94 -14.19
CA GLY A 124 -11.33 6.97 -12.76
C GLY A 124 -10.25 7.97 -12.36
N PRO A 125 -9.93 8.05 -11.05
CA PRO A 125 -8.95 9.00 -10.54
C PRO A 125 -7.54 8.63 -11.00
N LEU A 126 -6.66 9.64 -11.07
CA LEU A 126 -5.22 9.39 -11.14
C LEU A 126 -4.70 9.01 -9.74
N MET A 127 -3.89 7.95 -9.69
CA MET A 127 -3.24 7.51 -8.45
C MET A 127 -1.73 7.66 -8.60
N ALA A 128 -1.13 8.58 -7.84
CA ALA A 128 0.33 8.67 -7.79
C ALA A 128 0.89 7.55 -6.90
N LEU A 129 1.94 6.89 -7.39
CA LEU A 129 2.65 5.84 -6.69
C LEU A 129 4.00 6.35 -6.22
N THR A 130 4.14 6.58 -4.92
CA THR A 130 5.19 7.48 -4.39
C THR A 130 6.29 6.79 -3.59
N ALA A 131 6.02 5.61 -3.05
CA ALA A 131 6.96 4.90 -2.20
C ALA A 131 6.70 3.40 -2.20
N ASN A 132 7.78 2.64 -2.06
CA ASN A 132 7.72 1.19 -1.91
C ASN A 132 7.25 0.80 -0.49
N CYS A 133 6.51 -0.30 -0.39
CA CYS A 133 5.95 -0.79 0.86
C CYS A 133 6.93 -1.75 1.56
N TYR A 134 7.51 -1.29 2.68
CA TYR A 134 8.33 -2.12 3.54
C TYR A 134 7.47 -3.13 4.29
N ARG A 135 7.85 -4.41 4.22
CA ARG A 135 7.08 -5.48 4.84
C ARG A 135 7.61 -5.80 6.23
N CYS A 136 6.70 -5.86 7.19
CA CYS A 136 6.97 -6.46 8.49
C CYS A 136 6.64 -7.97 8.49
N GLN A 137 6.88 -8.63 9.62
CA GLN A 137 6.65 -10.07 9.77
C GLN A 137 5.18 -10.49 9.74
N SER A 138 4.22 -9.56 9.70
CA SER A 138 2.79 -9.90 9.67
C SER A 138 2.39 -10.79 8.50
N ILE A 139 3.18 -10.78 7.42
CA ILE A 139 2.96 -11.62 6.23
C ILE A 139 3.17 -13.12 6.49
N THR A 140 3.74 -13.51 7.64
CA THR A 140 4.00 -14.92 7.98
C THR A 140 2.88 -15.56 8.81
N VAL A 141 1.87 -14.79 9.22
CA VAL A 141 0.77 -15.27 10.06
C VAL A 141 -0.16 -16.19 9.27
N ASP A 142 -0.40 -17.39 9.77
CA ASP A 142 -1.49 -18.27 9.32
C ASP A 142 -2.84 -17.77 9.86
N TYR A 143 -3.78 -17.51 8.95
CA TYR A 143 -5.08 -16.94 9.29
C TYR A 143 -6.01 -17.94 9.98
N ASN A 144 -5.80 -19.24 9.82
CA ASN A 144 -6.59 -20.25 10.52
C ASN A 144 -6.23 -20.29 12.01
N THR A 145 -4.97 -20.04 12.35
CA THR A 145 -4.45 -20.20 13.72
C THR A 145 -4.14 -18.88 14.41
N GLY A 146 -4.03 -17.78 13.67
CA GLY A 146 -3.60 -16.48 14.17
C GLY A 146 -2.13 -16.43 14.62
N LYS A 147 -1.35 -17.48 14.33
CA LYS A 147 0.05 -17.65 14.74
C LYS A 147 0.97 -17.64 13.51
N PRO A 148 2.30 -17.46 13.68
CA PRO A 148 3.22 -17.69 12.57
C PRO A 148 3.00 -19.07 11.96
N ALA A 149 2.92 -19.15 10.64
CA ALA A 149 2.78 -20.42 9.94
C ALA A 149 3.94 -21.35 10.28
N THR A 150 3.65 -22.63 10.48
CA THR A 150 4.63 -23.65 10.89
C THR A 150 5.36 -24.29 9.71
N ASP A 151 4.91 -24.02 8.48
CA ASP A 151 5.57 -24.44 7.25
C ASP A 151 6.43 -23.33 6.65
N ASP A 152 6.89 -23.52 5.42
CA ASP A 152 7.80 -22.60 4.76
C ASP A 152 7.20 -21.21 4.48
N ARG A 153 5.86 -21.06 4.50
CA ARG A 153 5.19 -19.74 4.44
C ARG A 153 5.53 -18.89 5.66
N GLY A 154 5.82 -19.52 6.80
CA GLY A 154 6.33 -18.88 8.02
C GLY A 154 7.69 -18.20 7.81
N MET A 155 8.43 -18.62 6.78
CA MET A 155 9.75 -18.11 6.42
C MET A 155 9.72 -17.08 5.29
N ALA A 156 8.54 -16.77 4.73
CA ALA A 156 8.37 -15.87 3.59
C ALA A 156 9.06 -14.51 3.80
N TRP A 157 8.90 -13.90 4.98
CA TRP A 157 9.57 -12.63 5.31
C TRP A 157 11.10 -12.75 5.29
N LYS A 158 11.65 -13.83 5.84
CA LYS A 158 13.11 -14.07 5.83
C LYS A 158 13.63 -14.33 4.41
N LYS A 159 12.86 -15.03 3.58
CA LYS A 159 13.21 -15.30 2.18
C LYS A 159 13.20 -14.01 1.35
N LEU A 160 12.15 -13.21 1.47
CA LEU A 160 12.06 -11.86 0.86
C LEU A 160 13.25 -10.99 1.25
N ASN A 161 13.66 -11.00 2.52
CA ASN A 161 14.81 -10.22 2.99
C ASN A 161 16.13 -10.52 2.25
N LYS A 162 16.28 -11.69 1.64
CA LYS A 162 17.51 -12.05 0.92
C LYS A 162 17.68 -11.27 -0.37
N TYR A 163 16.59 -10.82 -0.99
CA TYR A 163 16.64 -10.24 -2.35
C TYR A 163 15.79 -8.98 -2.54
N ARG A 164 14.92 -8.64 -1.58
CA ARG A 164 13.98 -7.50 -1.68
C ARG A 164 14.31 -6.33 -0.78
N ARG A 165 15.53 -6.26 -0.25
CA ARG A 165 16.06 -5.06 0.44
C ARG A 165 16.61 -4.07 -0.58
N VAL A 166 15.73 -3.56 -1.44
CA VAL A 166 16.10 -2.74 -2.61
C VAL A 166 16.14 -1.24 -2.30
N ASP A 167 15.42 -0.81 -1.26
CA ASP A 167 15.35 0.59 -0.87
C ASP A 167 16.47 0.96 0.12
N ARG A 168 17.28 1.96 -0.25
CA ARG A 168 18.34 2.50 0.62
C ARG A 168 17.81 3.06 1.96
N GLY A 169 16.54 3.49 1.98
CA GLY A 169 15.88 4.02 3.17
C GLY A 169 15.48 2.97 4.20
N ALA A 170 15.47 1.67 3.84
CA ALA A 170 15.06 0.58 4.73
C ALA A 170 15.98 -0.64 4.59
N LYS A 171 17.20 -0.51 5.11
CA LYS A 171 18.27 -1.53 5.01
C LYS A 171 17.86 -2.93 5.51
N TYR A 172 16.92 -3.03 6.44
CA TYR A 172 16.57 -4.29 7.12
C TYR A 172 15.18 -4.82 6.81
N SER A 173 14.44 -4.15 5.93
CA SER A 173 13.07 -4.54 5.58
C SER A 173 12.97 -4.84 4.10
N PRO A 174 12.34 -5.96 3.71
CA PRO A 174 12.09 -6.23 2.31
C PRO A 174 10.93 -5.37 1.79
N VAL A 175 10.94 -5.09 0.49
CA VAL A 175 9.90 -4.38 -0.25
C VAL A 175 8.96 -5.38 -0.92
N PHE A 176 7.66 -5.14 -0.78
CA PHE A 176 6.63 -5.78 -1.61
C PHE A 176 5.43 -4.85 -1.77
N GLY A 177 5.14 -4.45 -3.00
CA GLY A 177 4.08 -3.52 -3.33
C GLY A 177 4.47 -2.05 -3.20
N ARG A 178 3.59 -1.19 -3.69
CA ARG A 178 3.80 0.25 -3.80
C ARG A 178 2.61 1.04 -3.27
N TYR A 179 2.91 2.10 -2.54
CA TYR A 179 1.93 2.97 -1.93
C TYR A 179 1.35 3.96 -2.94
N GLY A 180 0.02 4.01 -2.97
CA GLY A 180 -0.75 4.89 -3.84
C GLY A 180 -1.56 5.94 -3.06
N TYR A 181 -1.60 7.15 -3.64
CA TYR A 181 -2.42 8.27 -3.19
C TYR A 181 -3.29 8.75 -4.34
N CYS A 182 -4.60 8.86 -4.09
CA CYS A 182 -5.52 9.46 -5.05
C CYS A 182 -5.69 10.94 -4.72
N PHE A 183 -5.61 11.78 -5.75
CA PHE A 183 -5.93 13.21 -5.66
C PHE A 183 -6.60 13.68 -6.95
N GLY A 184 -7.56 14.61 -6.82
CA GLY A 184 -8.37 15.13 -7.92
C GLY A 184 -9.81 14.61 -7.94
N PRO A 185 -10.73 15.32 -8.64
CA PRO A 185 -12.11 14.85 -8.82
C PRO A 185 -12.15 13.56 -9.66
N SER A 186 -13.12 12.70 -9.38
CA SER A 186 -13.37 11.47 -10.16
C SER A 186 -13.96 11.72 -11.56
N LEU A 187 -14.21 12.98 -11.92
CA LEU A 187 -14.82 13.40 -13.17
C LEU A 187 -14.02 14.59 -13.72
N ASP A 188 -13.43 14.40 -14.91
CA ASP A 188 -13.17 15.38 -15.98
C ASP A 188 -11.90 14.99 -16.77
N TRP A 189 -12.01 13.99 -17.66
CA TRP A 189 -11.09 13.88 -18.80
C TRP A 189 -11.85 13.49 -20.08
N PRO A 190 -11.77 14.28 -21.16
CA PRO A 190 -12.40 13.94 -22.43
C PRO A 190 -11.60 12.82 -23.13
N ASN A 191 -12.29 11.72 -23.44
CA ASN A 191 -12.02 10.75 -24.50
C ASN A 191 -10.58 10.72 -25.05
N LEU A 192 -9.68 10.01 -24.38
CA LEU A 192 -8.50 9.43 -25.03
C LEU A 192 -8.31 8.00 -24.50
N THR A 193 -8.67 7.04 -25.35
CA THR A 193 -8.50 5.61 -25.19
C THR A 193 -7.01 5.25 -25.22
N THR A 194 -6.39 5.05 -24.06
CA THR A 194 -5.23 4.14 -23.91
C THR A 194 -4.95 3.86 -22.43
N PHE A 195 -4.96 2.58 -22.03
CA PHE A 195 -4.29 2.12 -20.82
C PHE A 195 -2.77 2.26 -21.01
N GLY A 196 -2.10 2.97 -20.10
CA GLY A 196 -0.66 3.16 -20.18
C GLY A 196 -0.06 3.40 -18.80
N VAL A 197 0.81 2.49 -18.36
CA VAL A 197 1.72 2.73 -17.24
C VAL A 197 2.82 3.65 -17.75
N LYS A 198 2.92 4.88 -17.24
CA LYS A 198 4.08 5.74 -17.51
C LYS A 198 5.22 5.35 -16.57
N SER A 199 6.30 4.83 -17.16
CA SER A 199 7.62 4.65 -16.55
C SER A 199 8.36 5.96 -16.39
#